data_AF-A0A345H4K1-F1
#
_entry.id   AF-A0A345H4K1-F1
#
_cell.length_a   1.000
_cell.length_b   1.000
_cell.length_c   1.000
_cell.angle_alpha   90.00
_cell.angle_beta   90.00
_cell.angle_gamma   90.00
#
_symmetry.space_group_name_H-M   'P 1'
#
loop_
_entity.id
_entity.type
_entity.pdbx_description
1 polymer ?
#
loop_
_entity_poly.entity_id
_entity_poly.type
_entity_poly.pdbx_seq_one_letter_code
_entity_poly.pdbx_strand_id
1 'polypeptide(L)'
;MLHINCDVGEGADNEEILMPYISACNIACGGHAGNSETMHEVVTLAKKYQVAIGAHPSYPDRENFGRISVNMASAEFIKTIQNQIESLEKIVALHAAKITHIKPHGALYNDVAKSSAKAQLFLKAITKYKEKYKLYVPYNSVIEKLALQQKFKVIYEAFADRNYTDDLTLVSRTKEHAVLTKIGEIIPHVSRLKNEQKVQTVSGEKISLKSDTFCVHSDTPNAIEIIQQLHSYFNAENAQVKPKFPTYKVYGETAILLTWEAKMTSEVLNSVLECKEKILNFNIKVVLDVIQSNNSLLIIYDYKKVDFKTFKHLLERLFLLSSDKMRTQKQLCWEVPVCYDKSFGIDLEEIAQKNKLSITEIIKLHTAPKYKVFSIGFLPGFLYLGGLDQRLHIDRKSTPRLDVKKGAVGIGGMQTGIYPKSSPGGWQIIGNSPLNFFDVFSEKPCFANPGDFIKFVSVTLAEYHKISEAVSDGNYTLKSTEVC
;
A
#
# COMPACT_ATOMS: atom_id res chain seq x y z
N MET A 1 4.01 -5.00 -14.93
CA MET A 1 5.17 -4.60 -14.12
C MET A 1 5.72 -3.29 -14.66
N LEU A 2 5.95 -2.31 -13.80
CA LEU A 2 6.66 -1.06 -14.04
C LEU A 2 8.16 -1.27 -13.80
N HIS A 3 8.99 -0.96 -14.78
CA HIS A 3 10.44 -1.00 -14.62
C HIS A 3 10.95 0.33 -14.08
N ILE A 4 11.30 0.35 -12.80
CA ILE A 4 11.87 1.54 -12.13
C ILE A 4 13.39 1.47 -12.23
N ASN A 5 14.02 2.58 -12.59
CA ASN A 5 15.47 2.76 -12.48
C ASN A 5 15.80 3.96 -11.56
N CYS A 6 16.97 3.92 -10.91
CA CYS A 6 17.42 4.98 -10.02
C CYS A 6 18.93 5.21 -10.16
N ASP A 7 19.34 6.47 -10.07
CA ASP A 7 20.74 6.90 -10.07
C ASP A 7 21.31 6.69 -8.65
N VAL A 8 22.43 5.97 -8.53
CA VAL A 8 22.96 5.48 -7.24
C VAL A 8 24.49 5.56 -7.18
N GLY A 9 25.06 5.46 -5.98
CA GLY A 9 26.50 5.63 -5.76
C GLY A 9 26.92 7.10 -5.83
N GLU A 10 25.95 8.01 -5.64
CA GLU A 10 26.13 9.45 -5.72
C GLU A 10 26.36 10.12 -4.34
N GLY A 11 26.32 9.35 -3.25
CA GLY A 11 26.59 9.82 -1.87
C GLY A 11 25.33 10.14 -1.06
N ALA A 12 24.20 9.50 -1.38
CA ALA A 12 22.94 9.66 -0.64
C ALA A 12 22.75 8.65 0.51
N ASP A 13 23.64 7.66 0.63
CA ASP A 13 23.66 6.60 1.64
C ASP A 13 22.30 5.91 1.86
N ASN A 14 21.55 5.72 0.77
CA ASN A 14 20.19 5.18 0.78
C ASN A 14 20.01 3.98 -0.16
N GLU A 15 21.07 3.54 -0.81
CA GLU A 15 21.04 2.54 -1.87
C GLU A 15 20.45 1.21 -1.39
N GLU A 16 20.82 0.74 -0.19
CA GLU A 16 20.27 -0.53 0.34
C GLU A 16 18.74 -0.47 0.53
N ILE A 17 18.19 0.70 0.86
CA ILE A 17 16.75 0.90 1.02
C ILE A 17 16.04 0.90 -0.34
N LEU A 18 16.69 1.42 -1.39
CA LEU A 18 16.11 1.54 -2.73
C LEU A 18 16.13 0.23 -3.52
N MET A 19 17.19 -0.57 -3.36
CA MET A 19 17.47 -1.75 -4.17
C MET A 19 16.32 -2.78 -4.24
N PRO A 20 15.57 -3.10 -3.17
CA PRO A 20 14.44 -4.03 -3.25
C PRO A 20 13.31 -3.59 -4.19
N TYR A 21 13.23 -2.29 -4.51
CA TYR A 21 12.08 -1.69 -5.18
C TYR A 21 12.36 -1.30 -6.63
N ILE A 22 13.62 -1.30 -7.06
CA ILE A 22 14.04 -0.92 -8.40
C ILE A 22 14.41 -2.15 -9.23
N SER A 23 14.23 -2.05 -10.55
CA SER A 23 14.60 -3.11 -11.49
C SER A 23 15.98 -2.89 -12.11
N ALA A 24 16.47 -1.65 -12.10
CA ALA A 24 17.77 -1.27 -12.61
C ALA A 24 18.37 -0.14 -11.78
N CYS A 25 19.68 -0.05 -11.73
CA CYS A 25 20.42 1.02 -11.07
C CYS A 25 21.49 1.60 -12.01
N ASN A 26 21.61 2.93 -12.02
CA ASN A 26 22.60 3.65 -12.81
C ASN A 26 23.72 4.09 -11.86
N ILE A 27 24.86 3.40 -11.89
CA ILE A 27 25.94 3.59 -10.91
C ILE A 27 26.86 4.71 -11.37
N ALA A 28 27.05 5.73 -10.53
CA ALA A 28 27.97 6.83 -10.77
C ALA A 28 29.42 6.34 -10.94
N CYS A 29 30.07 6.77 -12.02
CA CYS A 29 31.36 6.22 -12.46
C CYS A 29 32.59 7.10 -12.12
N GLY A 30 32.48 8.03 -11.16
CA GLY A 30 33.59 8.88 -10.72
C GLY A 30 33.68 10.26 -11.39
N GLY A 31 32.93 10.50 -12.47
CA GLY A 31 32.93 11.78 -13.18
C GLY A 31 32.27 12.92 -12.38
N HIS A 32 30.98 12.77 -12.06
CA HIS A 32 30.20 13.72 -11.27
C HIS A 32 30.15 13.34 -9.79
N ALA A 33 30.08 12.03 -9.51
CA ALA A 33 30.01 11.45 -8.18
C ALA A 33 30.54 10.01 -8.20
N GLY A 34 30.60 9.40 -7.01
CA GLY A 34 31.09 8.04 -6.82
C GLY A 34 32.62 7.90 -6.90
N ASN A 35 33.10 6.73 -6.49
CA ASN A 35 34.50 6.30 -6.56
C ASN A 35 34.54 4.76 -6.63
N SER A 36 35.72 4.14 -6.55
CA SER A 36 35.83 2.68 -6.60
C SER A 36 35.11 1.99 -5.42
N GLU A 37 35.18 2.56 -4.22
CA GLU A 37 34.54 2.01 -3.02
C GLU A 37 33.01 2.03 -3.16
N THR A 38 32.41 3.17 -3.51
CA THR A 38 30.96 3.26 -3.70
C THR A 38 30.47 2.36 -4.84
N MET A 39 31.25 2.23 -5.93
CA MET A 39 30.93 1.27 -6.98
C MET A 39 30.94 -0.18 -6.47
N HIS A 40 31.91 -0.57 -5.62
CA HIS A 40 31.94 -1.91 -5.01
C HIS A 40 30.72 -2.17 -4.14
N GLU A 41 30.32 -1.22 -3.30
CA GLU A 41 29.15 -1.31 -2.42
C GLU A 41 27.87 -1.47 -3.23
N VAL A 42 27.64 -0.58 -4.21
CA VAL A 42 26.43 -0.60 -5.03
C VAL A 42 26.34 -1.87 -5.87
N VAL A 43 27.44 -2.36 -6.44
CA VAL A 43 27.46 -3.64 -7.18
C VAL A 43 27.14 -4.81 -6.25
N THR A 44 27.65 -4.80 -5.01
CA THR A 44 27.33 -5.81 -4.00
C THR A 44 25.83 -5.84 -3.70
N LEU A 45 25.24 -4.67 -3.48
CA LEU A 45 23.80 -4.53 -3.24
C LEU A 45 22.97 -4.95 -4.46
N ALA A 46 23.34 -4.48 -5.66
CA ALA A 46 22.64 -4.83 -6.89
C ALA A 46 22.63 -6.36 -7.13
N LYS A 47 23.72 -7.06 -6.80
CA LYS A 47 23.74 -8.53 -6.82
C LYS A 47 22.82 -9.14 -5.77
N LYS A 48 22.89 -8.67 -4.52
CA LYS A 48 22.06 -9.16 -3.40
C LYS A 48 20.57 -9.09 -3.74
N TYR A 49 20.13 -8.01 -4.38
CA TYR A 49 18.73 -7.76 -4.73
C TYR A 49 18.37 -8.06 -6.19
N GLN A 50 19.29 -8.65 -6.97
CA GLN A 50 19.10 -9.00 -8.38
C GLN A 50 18.69 -7.82 -9.29
N VAL A 51 19.21 -6.63 -9.00
CA VAL A 51 18.98 -5.40 -9.76
C VAL A 51 19.92 -5.31 -10.95
N ALA A 52 19.41 -4.89 -12.12
CA ALA A 52 20.24 -4.71 -13.30
C ALA A 52 21.22 -3.54 -13.14
N ILE A 53 22.51 -3.78 -13.41
CA ILE A 53 23.57 -2.79 -13.23
C ILE A 53 23.79 -2.00 -14.53
N GLY A 54 23.87 -0.67 -14.44
CA GLY A 54 24.20 0.22 -15.54
C GLY A 54 25.31 1.21 -15.20
N ALA A 55 26.08 1.60 -16.22
CA ALA A 55 27.05 2.68 -16.09
C ALA A 55 26.35 4.05 -16.20
N HIS A 56 26.67 4.95 -15.28
CA HIS A 56 26.15 6.33 -15.26
C HIS A 56 27.24 7.37 -15.53
N PRO A 57 27.81 7.40 -16.76
CA PRO A 57 28.90 8.32 -17.09
C PRO A 57 28.41 9.77 -17.21
N SER A 58 29.29 10.71 -16.88
CA SER A 58 29.01 12.14 -16.90
C SER A 58 30.17 12.96 -17.45
N TYR A 59 29.98 14.28 -17.53
CA TYR A 59 31.13 15.20 -17.53
C TYR A 59 31.92 15.07 -16.22
N PRO A 60 33.23 15.37 -16.22
CA PRO A 60 34.09 15.30 -15.03
C PRO A 60 33.95 16.58 -14.18
N ASP A 61 32.74 16.79 -13.66
CA ASP A 61 32.35 18.01 -12.94
C ASP A 61 31.75 17.63 -11.58
N ARG A 62 32.60 17.35 -10.61
CA ARG A 62 32.15 16.97 -9.26
C ARG A 62 31.58 18.16 -8.49
N GLU A 63 32.14 19.35 -8.69
CA GLU A 63 31.74 20.58 -7.98
C GLU A 63 30.28 20.93 -8.22
N ASN A 64 29.78 20.72 -9.44
CA ASN A 64 28.39 20.99 -9.81
C ASN A 64 27.61 19.70 -10.09
N PHE A 65 28.12 18.55 -9.62
CA PHE A 65 27.47 17.26 -9.71
C PHE A 65 27.07 16.88 -11.15
N GLY A 66 27.91 17.22 -12.13
CA GLY A 66 27.69 16.92 -13.54
C GLY A 66 26.44 17.60 -14.12
N ARG A 67 25.95 18.66 -13.48
CA ARG A 67 24.76 19.41 -13.91
C ARG A 67 25.09 20.59 -14.84
N ILE A 68 26.37 20.84 -15.11
CA ILE A 68 26.83 21.86 -16.06
C ILE A 68 27.48 21.21 -17.29
N SER A 69 27.21 21.76 -18.47
CA SER A 69 27.86 21.34 -19.71
C SER A 69 29.33 21.74 -19.69
N VAL A 70 30.22 20.77 -19.87
CA VAL A 70 31.66 21.01 -19.97
C VAL A 70 32.09 21.04 -21.44
N ASN A 71 32.81 22.07 -21.84
CA ASN A 71 33.47 22.11 -23.14
C ASN A 71 34.87 21.51 -23.01
N MET A 72 35.16 20.45 -23.75
CA MET A 72 36.45 19.77 -23.71
C MET A 72 36.78 19.18 -25.09
N ALA A 73 38.06 18.89 -25.33
CA ALA A 73 38.50 18.37 -26.62
C ALA A 73 37.88 16.98 -26.90
N SER A 74 37.51 16.70 -28.15
CA SER A 74 36.83 15.45 -28.53
C SER A 74 37.55 14.18 -28.07
N ALA A 75 38.89 14.15 -28.16
CA ALA A 75 39.68 13.00 -27.71
C ALA A 75 39.65 12.82 -26.19
N GLU A 76 39.70 13.93 -25.44
CA GLU A 76 39.62 13.94 -23.98
C GLU A 76 38.24 13.52 -23.50
N PHE A 77 37.18 14.01 -24.14
CA PHE A 77 35.81 13.60 -23.87
C PHE A 77 35.62 12.09 -24.05
N ILE A 78 36.06 11.55 -25.20
CA ILE A 78 35.96 10.10 -25.49
C ILE A 78 36.68 9.30 -24.41
N LYS A 79 37.92 9.68 -24.07
CA LYS A 79 38.70 9.01 -23.04
C LYS A 79 38.02 9.09 -21.66
N THR A 80 37.45 10.24 -21.32
CA THR A 80 36.75 10.48 -20.05
C THR A 80 35.54 9.57 -19.89
N ILE A 81 34.70 9.44 -20.92
CA ILE A 81 33.54 8.55 -20.90
C ILE A 81 33.97 7.08 -20.88
N GLN A 82 35.00 6.71 -21.65
CA GLN A 82 35.52 5.35 -21.68
C GLN A 82 36.10 4.91 -20.34
N ASN A 83 36.93 5.75 -19.72
CA ASN A 83 37.53 5.48 -18.41
C ASN A 83 36.48 5.25 -17.32
N GLN A 84 35.40 6.03 -17.32
CA GLN A 84 34.28 5.86 -16.39
C GLN A 84 33.62 4.49 -16.55
N ILE A 85 33.27 4.10 -17.77
CA ILE A 85 32.63 2.80 -18.04
C ILE A 85 33.59 1.63 -17.75
N GLU A 86 34.87 1.75 -18.12
CA GLU A 86 35.89 0.72 -17.87
C GLU A 86 36.15 0.51 -16.37
N SER A 87 36.12 1.60 -15.59
CA SER A 87 36.28 1.51 -14.13
C SER A 87 35.16 0.68 -13.51
N LEU A 88 33.91 0.89 -13.95
CA LEU A 88 32.80 0.06 -13.51
C LEU A 88 32.88 -1.37 -14.06
N GLU A 89 33.28 -1.59 -15.32
CA GLU A 89 33.47 -2.94 -15.90
C GLU A 89 34.42 -3.78 -15.03
N LYS A 90 35.54 -3.19 -14.59
CA LYS A 90 36.53 -3.87 -13.72
C LYS A 90 35.90 -4.29 -12.38
N ILE A 91 35.17 -3.39 -11.73
CA ILE A 91 34.54 -3.65 -10.43
C ILE A 91 33.43 -4.70 -10.55
N VAL A 92 32.58 -4.58 -11.56
CA VAL A 92 31.50 -5.54 -11.84
C VAL A 92 32.05 -6.94 -12.13
N ALA A 93 33.20 -7.04 -12.82
CA ALA A 93 33.87 -8.31 -13.08
C ALA A 93 34.41 -8.98 -11.80
N LEU A 94 34.97 -8.23 -10.86
CA LEU A 94 35.41 -8.74 -9.55
C LEU A 94 34.26 -9.37 -8.75
N HIS A 95 33.05 -8.87 -8.97
CA HIS A 95 31.82 -9.37 -8.36
C HIS A 95 31.13 -10.46 -9.19
N ALA A 96 31.70 -10.93 -10.30
CA ALA A 96 31.05 -11.90 -11.21
C ALA A 96 29.63 -11.46 -11.66
N ALA A 97 29.41 -10.15 -11.80
CA ALA A 97 28.17 -9.57 -12.31
C ALA A 97 28.36 -9.08 -13.76
N LYS A 98 27.32 -8.48 -14.35
CA LYS A 98 27.35 -7.93 -15.71
C LYS A 98 26.68 -6.56 -15.76
N ILE A 99 27.30 -5.63 -16.46
CA ILE A 99 26.65 -4.38 -16.86
C ILE A 99 25.63 -4.70 -17.96
N THR A 100 24.48 -4.04 -17.92
CA THR A 100 23.35 -4.27 -18.83
C THR A 100 23.05 -3.04 -19.70
N HIS A 101 23.34 -1.84 -19.20
CA HIS A 101 23.02 -0.59 -19.88
C HIS A 101 24.01 0.54 -19.59
N ILE A 102 23.94 1.58 -20.41
CA ILE A 102 24.61 2.88 -20.23
C ILE A 102 23.52 3.96 -20.23
N LYS A 103 23.55 4.84 -19.23
CA LYS A 103 22.70 6.02 -19.13
C LYS A 103 23.58 7.25 -18.84
N PRO A 104 23.72 8.22 -19.74
CA PRO A 104 24.47 9.44 -19.41
C PRO A 104 23.81 10.21 -18.25
N HIS A 105 24.60 10.91 -17.44
CA HIS A 105 24.12 11.68 -16.30
C HIS A 105 23.86 13.15 -16.65
N GLY A 106 22.88 13.77 -15.98
CA GLY A 106 22.78 15.23 -15.80
C GLY A 106 22.88 16.05 -17.08
N ALA A 107 23.82 17.00 -17.12
CA ALA A 107 24.02 17.87 -18.28
C ALA A 107 24.37 17.08 -19.54
N LEU A 108 25.14 15.99 -19.42
CA LEU A 108 25.49 15.15 -20.56
C LEU A 108 24.24 14.51 -21.16
N TYR A 109 23.31 14.01 -20.34
CA TYR A 109 22.03 13.45 -20.81
C TYR A 109 21.22 14.48 -21.61
N ASN A 110 21.09 15.70 -21.07
CA ASN A 110 20.34 16.79 -21.71
C ASN A 110 21.01 17.26 -23.01
N ASP A 111 22.34 17.31 -23.01
CA ASP A 111 23.15 17.73 -24.14
C ASP A 111 23.02 16.78 -25.33
N VAL A 112 23.15 15.47 -25.10
CA VAL A 112 23.02 14.48 -26.17
C VAL A 112 21.58 14.38 -26.67
N ALA A 113 20.60 14.70 -25.83
CA ALA A 113 19.19 14.73 -26.25
C ALA A 113 18.91 15.84 -27.29
N LYS A 114 19.66 16.95 -27.27
CA LYS A 114 19.39 18.15 -28.08
C LYS A 114 20.43 18.42 -29.18
N SER A 115 21.70 18.09 -28.95
CA SER A 115 22.80 18.45 -29.86
C SER A 115 23.30 17.26 -30.66
N SER A 116 23.20 17.34 -32.00
CA SER A 116 23.70 16.30 -32.91
C SER A 116 25.20 16.08 -32.76
N ALA A 117 25.99 17.14 -32.62
CA ALA A 117 27.44 17.04 -32.45
C ALA A 117 27.81 16.31 -31.15
N LYS A 118 27.18 16.67 -30.01
CA LYS A 118 27.44 16.02 -28.72
C LYS A 118 26.95 14.57 -28.72
N ALA A 119 25.78 14.29 -29.31
CA ALA A 119 25.26 12.94 -29.45
C ALA A 119 26.17 12.04 -30.29
N GLN A 120 26.65 12.50 -31.45
CA GLN A 120 27.61 11.77 -32.28
C GLN A 120 28.91 11.48 -31.52
N LEU A 121 29.43 12.48 -30.80
CA LEU A 121 30.65 12.32 -30.02
C LEU A 121 30.47 11.31 -28.87
N PHE A 122 29.34 11.34 -28.17
CA PHE A 122 29.01 10.36 -27.14
C PHE A 122 28.86 8.94 -27.71
N LEU A 123 28.11 8.78 -28.81
CA LEU A 123 27.98 7.47 -29.48
C LEU A 123 29.34 6.94 -29.94
N LYS A 124 30.22 7.81 -30.46
CA LYS A 124 31.60 7.44 -30.80
C LYS A 124 32.36 6.93 -29.57
N ALA A 125 32.21 7.59 -28.41
CA ALA A 125 32.85 7.15 -27.17
C ALA A 125 32.39 5.75 -26.73
N ILE A 126 31.10 5.43 -26.90
CA ILE A 126 30.50 4.17 -26.44
C ILE A 126 30.34 3.10 -27.53
N THR A 127 30.82 3.34 -28.76
CA THR A 127 30.63 2.42 -29.90
C THR A 127 31.15 1.01 -29.60
N LYS A 128 32.27 0.88 -28.87
CA LYS A 128 32.81 -0.44 -28.51
C LYS A 128 31.91 -1.27 -27.56
N TYR A 129 30.94 -0.62 -26.91
CA TYR A 129 29.99 -1.26 -26.00
C TYR A 129 28.64 -1.57 -26.64
N LYS A 130 28.42 -1.15 -27.89
CA LYS A 130 27.13 -1.21 -28.59
C LYS A 130 26.47 -2.59 -28.59
N GLU A 131 27.25 -3.65 -28.76
CA GLU A 131 26.74 -5.03 -28.76
C GLU A 131 26.62 -5.62 -27.35
N LYS A 132 27.27 -4.99 -26.36
CA LYS A 132 27.28 -5.44 -24.96
C LYS A 132 26.15 -4.84 -24.15
N TYR A 133 25.90 -3.54 -24.28
CA TYR A 133 25.03 -2.77 -23.38
C TYR A 133 23.94 -2.03 -24.15
N LYS A 134 22.76 -1.96 -23.55
CA LYS A 134 21.66 -1.12 -24.04
C LYS A 134 21.92 0.35 -23.71
N LEU A 135 21.45 1.27 -24.55
CA LEU A 135 21.57 2.71 -24.33
C LEU A 135 20.24 3.30 -23.88
N TYR A 136 20.20 3.94 -22.71
CA TYR A 136 19.01 4.66 -22.25
C TYR A 136 18.93 6.00 -22.97
N VAL A 137 17.77 6.31 -23.56
CA VAL A 137 17.54 7.55 -24.32
C VAL A 137 16.18 8.14 -23.99
N PRO A 138 16.04 9.48 -23.96
CA PRO A 138 14.74 10.12 -23.95
C PRO A 138 14.06 9.96 -25.32
N TYR A 139 12.74 9.80 -25.31
CA TYR A 139 11.94 9.64 -26.52
C TYR A 139 11.92 10.91 -27.40
N ASN A 140 11.92 10.72 -28.72
CA ASN A 140 11.99 11.73 -29.77
C ASN A 140 13.22 12.65 -29.68
N SER A 141 14.32 12.15 -29.12
CA SER A 141 15.55 12.92 -28.95
C SER A 141 16.52 12.78 -30.12
N VAL A 142 17.53 13.66 -30.18
CA VAL A 142 18.58 13.58 -31.19
C VAL A 142 19.43 12.32 -31.01
N ILE A 143 19.77 11.96 -29.76
CA ILE A 143 20.53 10.76 -29.45
C ILE A 143 19.78 9.48 -29.87
N GLU A 144 18.46 9.40 -29.68
CA GLU A 144 17.65 8.26 -30.15
C GLU A 144 17.83 8.04 -31.66
N LYS A 145 17.61 9.09 -32.46
CA LYS A 145 17.65 9.02 -33.93
C LYS A 145 19.02 8.52 -34.42
N LEU A 146 20.09 9.10 -33.88
CA LEU A 146 21.46 8.73 -34.25
C LEU A 146 21.85 7.34 -33.74
N ALA A 147 21.43 6.98 -32.52
CA ALA A 147 21.69 5.67 -31.94
C ALA A 147 21.03 4.55 -32.78
N LEU A 148 19.77 4.73 -33.19
CA LEU A 148 19.06 3.79 -34.05
C LEU A 148 19.69 3.67 -35.44
N GLN A 149 20.09 4.78 -36.06
CA GLN A 149 20.84 4.78 -37.34
C GLN A 149 22.15 4.00 -37.23
N GLN A 150 22.84 4.14 -36.10
CA GLN A 150 24.06 3.41 -35.80
C GLN A 150 23.80 2.01 -35.21
N LYS A 151 22.53 1.53 -35.20
CA LYS A 151 22.08 0.21 -34.73
C LYS A 151 22.32 -0.10 -33.25
N PHE A 152 22.41 0.91 -32.38
CA PHE A 152 22.43 0.69 -30.94
C PHE A 152 21.08 0.12 -30.46
N LYS A 153 21.11 -0.75 -29.45
CA LYS A 153 19.90 -1.22 -28.77
C LYS A 153 19.48 -0.17 -27.74
N VAL A 154 18.37 0.52 -27.99
CA VAL A 154 17.89 1.60 -27.12
C VAL A 154 16.86 1.11 -26.11
N ILE A 155 16.76 1.82 -24.98
CA ILE A 155 15.69 1.71 -23.99
C ILE A 155 15.15 3.13 -23.77
N TYR A 156 13.83 3.30 -23.92
CA TYR A 156 13.19 4.59 -23.73
C TYR A 156 12.99 4.88 -22.25
N GLU A 157 13.52 6.01 -21.80
CA GLU A 157 13.38 6.44 -20.41
C GLU A 157 12.37 7.58 -20.29
N ALA A 158 11.49 7.47 -19.29
CA ALA A 158 10.68 8.57 -18.78
C ALA A 158 11.02 8.84 -17.31
N PHE A 159 10.62 10.00 -16.82
CA PHE A 159 10.93 10.47 -15.48
C PHE A 159 9.64 10.54 -14.65
N ALA A 160 9.61 9.80 -13.55
CA ALA A 160 8.45 9.76 -12.66
C ALA A 160 8.37 11.01 -11.77
N ASP A 161 9.51 11.61 -11.45
CA ASP A 161 9.67 12.72 -10.53
C ASP A 161 9.91 14.07 -11.24
N ARG A 162 9.68 14.17 -12.57
CA ARG A 162 9.94 15.39 -13.34
C ARG A 162 8.78 15.77 -14.24
N ASN A 163 8.59 17.08 -14.35
CA ASN A 163 7.67 17.67 -15.33
C ASN A 163 8.36 17.89 -16.68
N TYR A 164 7.53 17.94 -17.72
CA TYR A 164 7.93 18.05 -19.12
C TYR A 164 7.45 19.37 -19.74
N THR A 165 8.26 19.93 -20.63
CA THR A 165 7.87 20.99 -21.56
C THR A 165 7.25 20.42 -22.83
N ASP A 166 6.67 21.28 -23.67
CA ASP A 166 5.95 20.86 -24.90
C ASP A 166 6.86 20.23 -25.96
N ASP A 167 8.16 20.49 -25.90
CA ASP A 167 9.18 19.84 -26.72
C ASP A 167 9.66 18.48 -26.13
N LEU A 168 8.96 17.95 -25.13
CA LEU A 168 9.27 16.73 -24.38
C LEU A 168 10.59 16.78 -23.60
N THR A 169 11.20 17.95 -23.44
CA THR A 169 12.38 18.11 -22.59
C THR A 169 11.97 18.28 -21.13
N LEU A 170 12.89 18.02 -20.20
CA LEU A 170 12.59 18.17 -18.78
C LEU A 170 12.62 19.64 -18.38
N VAL A 171 11.64 20.05 -17.57
CA VAL A 171 11.59 21.39 -17.00
C VAL A 171 12.84 21.63 -16.15
N SER A 172 13.56 22.73 -16.38
CA SER A 172 14.77 23.08 -15.62
C SER A 172 14.54 23.01 -14.12
N ARG A 173 15.44 22.34 -13.38
CA ARG A 173 15.36 22.18 -11.91
C ARG A 173 15.30 23.49 -11.14
N THR A 174 15.73 24.59 -11.75
CA THR A 174 15.64 25.95 -11.17
C THR A 174 14.21 26.51 -11.11
N LYS A 175 13.22 25.84 -11.71
CA LYS A 175 11.81 26.25 -11.69
C LYS A 175 11.03 25.53 -10.59
N GLU A 176 10.07 26.22 -9.97
CA GLU A 176 9.29 25.75 -8.82
C GLU A 176 8.48 24.46 -9.06
N HIS A 177 8.12 24.17 -10.31
CA HIS A 177 7.36 22.97 -10.69
C HIS A 177 8.21 21.95 -11.47
N ALA A 178 9.54 22.00 -11.37
CA ALA A 178 10.40 21.13 -12.15
C ALA A 178 10.43 19.68 -11.66
N VAL A 179 10.32 19.50 -10.35
CA VAL A 179 10.42 18.22 -9.65
C VAL A 179 9.08 17.93 -8.97
N LEU A 180 8.54 16.75 -9.25
CA LEU A 180 7.35 16.23 -8.61
C LEU A 180 7.78 15.51 -7.32
N THR A 181 7.25 15.93 -6.18
CA THR A 181 7.52 15.29 -4.88
C THR A 181 6.27 14.68 -4.26
N LYS A 182 5.07 15.05 -4.74
CA LYS A 182 3.81 14.54 -4.17
C LYS A 182 3.37 13.26 -4.87
N ILE A 183 3.20 12.19 -4.10
CA ILE A 183 2.71 10.89 -4.59
C ILE A 183 1.36 11.02 -5.34
N GLY A 184 0.47 11.89 -4.85
CA GLY A 184 -0.82 12.18 -5.50
C GLY A 184 -0.71 12.79 -6.90
N GLU A 185 0.44 13.40 -7.24
CA GLU A 185 0.74 13.94 -8.58
C GLU A 185 1.52 12.91 -9.42
N ILE A 186 2.46 12.19 -8.79
CA ILE A 186 3.35 11.22 -9.45
C ILE A 186 2.60 9.98 -9.94
N ILE A 187 1.71 9.41 -9.13
CA ILE A 187 0.99 8.18 -9.50
C ILE A 187 0.13 8.39 -10.76
N PRO A 188 -0.70 9.45 -10.86
CA PRO A 188 -1.41 9.76 -12.10
C PRO A 188 -0.48 10.05 -13.29
N HIS A 189 0.63 10.76 -13.06
CA HIS A 189 1.64 11.05 -14.09
C HIS A 189 2.24 9.77 -14.68
N VAL A 190 2.75 8.87 -13.84
CA VAL A 190 3.32 7.58 -14.25
C VAL A 190 2.25 6.66 -14.85
N SER A 191 1.02 6.67 -14.31
CA SER A 191 -0.10 5.89 -14.86
C SER A 191 -0.43 6.32 -16.29
N ARG A 192 -0.42 7.63 -16.56
CA ARG A 192 -0.67 8.17 -17.91
C ARG A 192 0.44 7.75 -18.87
N LEU A 193 1.69 7.93 -18.49
CA LEU A 193 2.85 7.52 -19.29
C LEU A 193 2.82 6.02 -19.60
N LYS A 194 2.56 5.18 -18.59
CA LYS A 194 2.53 3.72 -18.74
C LYS A 194 1.36 3.23 -19.58
N ASN A 195 0.15 3.73 -19.33
CA ASN A 195 -1.07 3.16 -19.91
C ASN A 195 -1.52 3.86 -21.20
N GLU A 196 -1.28 5.16 -21.31
CA GLU A 196 -1.70 5.97 -22.46
C GLU A 196 -0.53 6.30 -23.41
N GLN A 197 0.73 6.06 -23.00
CA GLN A 197 1.93 6.53 -23.72
C GLN A 197 1.88 8.03 -24.02
N LYS A 198 1.39 8.81 -23.05
CA LYS A 198 1.29 10.27 -23.12
C LYS A 198 1.76 10.90 -21.83
N VAL A 199 2.40 12.06 -21.97
CA VAL A 199 2.76 12.93 -20.85
C VAL A 199 1.86 14.16 -20.87
N GLN A 200 1.52 14.67 -19.68
CA GLN A 200 0.92 15.99 -19.55
C GLN A 200 2.05 16.99 -19.29
N THR A 201 2.19 17.99 -20.15
CA THR A 201 3.25 19.00 -20.04
C THR A 201 2.81 20.13 -19.11
N VAL A 202 3.75 21.02 -18.76
CA VAL A 202 3.45 22.19 -17.92
C VAL A 202 2.48 23.20 -18.53
N SER A 203 2.25 23.16 -19.85
CA SER A 203 1.22 23.97 -20.51
C SER A 203 -0.18 23.34 -20.41
N GLY A 204 -0.27 22.07 -19.99
CA GLY A 204 -1.50 21.29 -19.93
C GLY A 204 -1.72 20.37 -21.14
N GLU A 205 -0.89 20.48 -22.18
CA GLU A 205 -0.96 19.65 -23.38
C GLU A 205 -0.65 18.18 -23.09
N LYS A 206 -1.29 17.27 -23.84
CA LYS A 206 -1.06 15.82 -23.73
C LYS A 206 -0.31 15.31 -24.95
N ILE A 207 0.98 15.11 -24.81
CA ILE A 207 1.89 14.76 -25.91
C ILE A 207 2.33 13.30 -25.82
N SER A 208 2.41 12.60 -26.95
CA SER A 208 2.85 11.21 -27.00
C SER A 208 4.30 11.06 -26.53
N LEU A 209 4.55 10.13 -25.61
CA LEU A 209 5.86 9.81 -25.07
C LEU A 209 5.98 8.29 -24.83
N LYS A 210 7.00 7.66 -25.43
CA LYS A 210 7.30 6.24 -25.17
C LYS A 210 8.21 6.09 -23.96
N SER A 211 7.97 5.04 -23.17
CA SER A 211 8.75 4.72 -21.98
C SER A 211 8.80 3.21 -21.77
N ASP A 212 10.00 2.67 -21.67
CA ASP A 212 10.27 1.29 -21.24
C ASP A 212 10.61 1.24 -19.74
N THR A 213 11.17 2.32 -19.20
CA THR A 213 11.57 2.46 -17.79
C THR A 213 11.29 3.86 -17.25
N PHE A 214 11.13 3.95 -15.93
CA PHE A 214 10.80 5.14 -15.18
C PHE A 214 11.91 5.47 -14.19
N CYS A 215 12.59 6.59 -14.42
CA CYS A 215 13.61 7.11 -13.54
C CYS A 215 12.99 7.86 -12.37
N VAL A 216 13.52 7.61 -11.17
CA VAL A 216 13.41 8.50 -10.01
C VAL A 216 14.83 8.85 -9.59
N HIS A 217 15.13 10.13 -9.44
CA HIS A 217 16.46 10.55 -9.03
C HIS A 217 16.61 10.36 -7.51
N SER A 218 17.75 9.85 -7.06
CA SER A 218 18.02 9.64 -5.63
C SER A 218 18.12 10.95 -4.83
N ASP A 219 18.43 12.06 -5.50
CA ASP A 219 18.49 13.40 -4.92
C ASP A 219 17.12 14.13 -4.84
N THR A 220 16.03 13.50 -5.29
CA THR A 220 14.68 14.06 -5.14
C THR A 220 14.24 14.05 -3.66
N PRO A 221 13.69 15.17 -3.11
CA PRO A 221 13.29 15.27 -1.69
C PRO A 221 12.11 14.35 -1.31
N ASN A 222 12.41 13.06 -1.10
CA ASN A 222 11.54 11.88 -0.85
C ASN A 222 11.62 10.76 -1.91
N ALA A 223 12.74 10.64 -2.63
CA ALA A 223 12.98 9.60 -3.64
C ALA A 223 12.64 8.18 -3.17
N ILE A 224 13.00 7.82 -1.94
CA ILE A 224 12.71 6.51 -1.32
C ILE A 224 11.19 6.27 -1.27
N GLU A 225 10.44 7.24 -0.75
CA GLU A 225 8.98 7.17 -0.64
C GLU A 225 8.36 7.02 -2.03
N ILE A 226 8.80 7.83 -3.00
CA ILE A 226 8.33 7.75 -4.40
C ILE A 226 8.54 6.35 -4.98
N ILE A 227 9.76 5.81 -4.86
CA ILE A 227 10.12 4.51 -5.42
C ILE A 227 9.31 3.39 -4.75
N GLN A 228 9.19 3.40 -3.43
CA GLN A 228 8.38 2.42 -2.69
C GLN A 228 6.92 2.46 -3.13
N GLN A 229 6.33 3.66 -3.22
CA GLN A 229 4.94 3.82 -3.64
C GLN A 229 4.71 3.38 -5.08
N LEU A 230 5.61 3.73 -6.00
CA LEU A 230 5.55 3.28 -7.40
C LEU A 230 5.66 1.76 -7.48
N HIS A 231 6.60 1.15 -6.76
CA HIS A 231 6.76 -0.29 -6.73
C HIS A 231 5.52 -0.99 -6.17
N SER A 232 5.04 -0.59 -4.99
CA SER A 232 3.84 -1.16 -4.38
C SER A 232 2.61 -1.00 -5.27
N TYR A 233 2.45 0.15 -5.94
CA TYR A 233 1.29 0.40 -6.79
C TYR A 233 1.31 -0.41 -8.09
N PHE A 234 2.48 -0.60 -8.72
CA PHE A 234 2.57 -1.18 -10.06
C PHE A 234 3.16 -2.61 -10.14
N ASN A 235 3.84 -3.10 -9.10
CA ASN A 235 4.68 -4.31 -9.15
C ASN A 235 4.39 -5.39 -8.09
N ALA A 236 3.55 -5.13 -7.08
CA ALA A 236 3.19 -6.16 -6.13
C ALA A 236 2.68 -7.43 -6.85
N GLU A 237 3.22 -8.61 -6.52
CA GLU A 237 2.90 -9.91 -7.16
C GLU A 237 1.43 -10.34 -7.02
N ASN A 238 0.62 -9.56 -6.32
CA ASN A 238 -0.82 -9.55 -6.44
C ASN A 238 -1.29 -8.17 -6.87
N ALA A 239 -1.37 -7.93 -8.19
CA ALA A 239 -2.03 -6.76 -8.79
C ALA A 239 -3.56 -6.69 -8.52
N GLN A 240 -4.04 -7.37 -7.46
CA GLN A 240 -5.35 -7.19 -6.83
C GLN A 240 -5.29 -6.48 -5.46
N VAL A 241 -4.12 -6.31 -4.85
CA VAL A 241 -3.97 -5.53 -3.61
C VAL A 241 -3.28 -4.21 -3.96
N LYS A 242 -4.06 -3.29 -4.54
CA LYS A 242 -3.77 -1.86 -4.39
C LYS A 242 -3.61 -1.61 -2.88
N PRO A 243 -2.58 -0.89 -2.39
CA PRO A 243 -2.72 -0.26 -1.08
C PRO A 243 -3.96 0.62 -1.18
N LYS A 244 -5.09 0.14 -0.65
CA LYS A 244 -6.35 0.88 -0.65
C LYS A 244 -6.20 1.93 0.43
N PHE A 245 -5.55 3.03 0.09
CA PHE A 245 -5.68 4.25 0.87
C PHE A 245 -7.18 4.50 1.05
N PRO A 246 -7.63 4.76 2.29
CA PRO A 246 -9.01 5.17 2.49
C PRO A 246 -9.26 6.46 1.72
N THR A 247 -10.49 6.62 1.25
CA THR A 247 -10.96 7.95 0.85
C THR A 247 -11.22 8.78 2.10
N TYR A 248 -10.85 10.05 2.05
CA TYR A 248 -11.03 11.00 3.15
C TYR A 248 -12.18 11.93 2.83
N LYS A 249 -13.15 12.03 3.73
CA LYS A 249 -14.28 12.94 3.60
C LYS A 249 -14.45 13.76 4.88
N VAL A 250 -14.68 15.07 4.73
CA VAL A 250 -15.14 15.92 5.83
C VAL A 250 -16.49 15.41 6.31
N TYR A 251 -16.63 15.15 7.61
CA TYR A 251 -17.86 14.63 8.21
C TYR A 251 -18.32 15.55 9.34
N GLY A 252 -18.97 16.65 8.95
CA GLY A 252 -19.21 17.78 9.85
C GLY A 252 -17.94 18.60 10.11
N GLU A 253 -18.01 19.55 11.04
CA GLU A 253 -16.89 20.47 11.32
C GLU A 253 -15.75 19.82 12.12
N THR A 254 -16.06 18.80 12.92
CA THR A 254 -15.15 18.24 13.93
C THR A 254 -14.67 16.82 13.62
N ALA A 255 -14.97 16.28 12.44
CA ALA A 255 -14.59 14.90 12.12
C ALA A 255 -14.19 14.68 10.66
N ILE A 256 -13.32 13.68 10.47
CA ILE A 256 -12.95 13.12 9.17
C ILE A 256 -13.39 11.67 9.13
N LEU A 257 -14.07 11.30 8.04
CA LEU A 257 -14.41 9.91 7.74
C LEU A 257 -13.41 9.33 6.73
N LEU A 258 -12.71 8.28 7.15
CA LEU A 258 -11.87 7.44 6.30
C LEU A 258 -12.71 6.25 5.85
N THR A 259 -12.83 6.03 4.53
CA THR A 259 -13.64 4.95 3.98
C THR A 259 -12.84 4.06 3.04
N TRP A 260 -12.82 2.76 3.32
CA TRP A 260 -12.32 1.72 2.43
C TRP A 260 -13.44 1.20 1.53
N GLU A 261 -13.10 0.29 0.61
CA GLU A 261 -14.10 -0.36 -0.23
C GLU A 261 -15.21 -0.99 0.62
N ALA A 262 -16.47 -0.85 0.18
CA ALA A 262 -17.66 -1.38 0.86
C ALA A 262 -17.77 -2.91 0.71
N LYS A 263 -16.73 -3.62 1.18
CA LYS A 263 -16.63 -5.07 1.19
C LYS A 263 -16.29 -5.56 2.59
N MET A 264 -16.98 -6.60 3.02
CA MET A 264 -16.81 -7.22 4.33
C MET A 264 -15.75 -8.33 4.29
N THR A 265 -14.49 -7.95 4.13
CA THR A 265 -13.37 -8.91 4.04
C THR A 265 -12.31 -8.65 5.11
N SER A 266 -11.58 -9.71 5.47
CA SER A 266 -10.51 -9.64 6.48
C SER A 266 -9.43 -8.63 6.11
N GLU A 267 -9.14 -8.44 4.83
CA GLU A 267 -8.13 -7.49 4.34
C GLU A 267 -8.55 -6.04 4.62
N VAL A 268 -9.82 -5.71 4.38
CA VAL A 268 -10.38 -4.39 4.68
C VAL A 268 -10.38 -4.15 6.18
N LEU A 269 -10.84 -5.13 6.96
CA LEU A 269 -10.83 -5.03 8.43
C LEU A 269 -9.42 -4.82 8.97
N ASN A 270 -8.45 -5.63 8.54
CA ASN A 270 -7.07 -5.50 8.99
C ASN A 270 -6.50 -4.12 8.66
N SER A 271 -6.80 -3.58 7.47
CA SER A 271 -6.36 -2.23 7.08
C SER A 271 -6.98 -1.14 7.97
N VAL A 272 -8.26 -1.26 8.32
CA VAL A 272 -8.96 -0.35 9.24
C VAL A 272 -8.34 -0.42 10.63
N LEU A 273 -8.10 -1.63 11.15
CA LEU A 273 -7.52 -1.86 12.48
C LEU A 273 -6.08 -1.34 12.55
N GLU A 274 -5.27 -1.61 11.53
CA GLU A 274 -3.91 -1.09 11.45
C GLU A 274 -3.89 0.44 11.46
N CYS A 275 -4.77 1.08 10.69
CA CYS A 275 -4.89 2.53 10.68
C CYS A 275 -5.29 3.08 12.06
N LYS A 276 -6.29 2.47 12.71
CA LYS A 276 -6.72 2.83 14.07
C LYS A 276 -5.55 2.72 15.05
N GLU A 277 -4.86 1.59 15.06
CA GLU A 277 -3.72 1.34 15.94
C GLU A 277 -2.58 2.32 15.69
N LYS A 278 -2.27 2.66 14.44
CA LYS A 278 -1.28 3.70 14.13
C LYS A 278 -1.67 5.04 14.75
N ILE A 279 -2.93 5.46 14.60
CA ILE A 279 -3.42 6.74 15.15
C ILE A 279 -3.30 6.77 16.68
N LEU A 280 -3.71 5.69 17.34
CA LEU A 280 -3.66 5.57 18.79
C LEU A 280 -2.21 5.52 19.31
N ASN A 281 -1.35 4.72 18.69
CA ASN A 281 0.05 4.56 19.11
C ASN A 281 0.91 5.81 18.88
N PHE A 282 0.63 6.58 17.82
CA PHE A 282 1.31 7.87 17.60
C PHE A 282 0.85 8.97 18.56
N ASN A 283 -0.25 8.74 19.30
CA ASN A 283 -0.77 9.65 20.32
C ASN A 283 -0.89 11.10 19.81
N ILE A 284 -1.56 11.27 18.67
CA ILE A 284 -1.72 12.57 18.00
C ILE A 284 -2.62 13.45 18.88
N LYS A 285 -2.05 14.48 19.53
CA LYS A 285 -2.74 15.33 20.52
C LYS A 285 -4.04 16.00 20.07
N VAL A 286 -4.23 16.18 18.76
CA VAL A 286 -5.43 16.80 18.19
C VAL A 286 -6.57 15.79 17.97
N VAL A 287 -6.30 14.49 18.04
CA VAL A 287 -7.31 13.44 17.96
C VAL A 287 -8.03 13.34 19.30
N LEU A 288 -9.36 13.46 19.26
CA LEU A 288 -10.24 13.37 20.42
C LEU A 288 -10.86 11.98 20.55
N ASP A 289 -11.22 11.35 19.42
CA ASP A 289 -11.77 10.00 19.40
C ASP A 289 -11.55 9.33 18.03
N VAL A 290 -11.53 8.00 18.03
CA VAL A 290 -11.36 7.17 16.84
C VAL A 290 -12.38 6.03 16.86
N ILE A 291 -13.46 6.21 16.10
CA ILE A 291 -14.61 5.32 16.07
C ILE A 291 -14.53 4.42 14.84
N GLN A 292 -14.45 3.11 15.08
CA GLN A 292 -14.28 2.11 14.04
C GLN A 292 -15.62 1.49 13.63
N SER A 293 -15.82 1.37 12.33
CA SER A 293 -16.85 0.54 11.71
C SER A 293 -16.21 -0.58 10.91
N ASN A 294 -17.01 -1.33 10.17
CA ASN A 294 -16.59 -2.49 9.40
C ASN A 294 -15.61 -2.18 8.25
N ASN A 295 -15.78 -1.04 7.57
CA ASN A 295 -14.96 -0.60 6.43
C ASN A 295 -14.55 0.88 6.51
N SER A 296 -14.74 1.51 7.68
CA SER A 296 -14.52 2.93 7.85
C SER A 296 -14.04 3.27 9.25
N LEU A 297 -13.38 4.41 9.35
CA LEU A 297 -12.85 4.97 10.59
C LEU A 297 -13.28 6.44 10.65
N LEU A 298 -14.05 6.81 11.68
CA LEU A 298 -14.41 8.19 11.96
C LEU A 298 -13.43 8.73 13.00
N ILE A 299 -12.72 9.80 12.65
CA ILE A 299 -11.76 10.44 13.54
C ILE A 299 -12.34 11.78 13.96
N ILE A 300 -12.62 11.93 15.24
CA ILE A 300 -13.03 13.20 15.84
C ILE A 300 -11.76 13.93 16.26
N TYR A 301 -11.63 15.20 15.87
CA TYR A 301 -10.41 15.97 16.09
C TYR A 301 -10.71 17.45 16.40
N ASP A 302 -9.75 18.09 17.04
CA ASP A 302 -9.83 19.51 17.40
C ASP A 302 -9.51 20.40 16.18
N TYR A 303 -10.54 20.72 15.41
CA TYR A 303 -10.45 21.54 14.19
C TYR A 303 -9.94 22.97 14.43
N LYS A 304 -9.99 23.46 15.67
CA LYS A 304 -9.44 24.79 16.03
C LYS A 304 -7.92 24.77 16.13
N LYS A 305 -7.31 23.59 16.32
CA LYS A 305 -5.85 23.40 16.40
C LYS A 305 -5.24 22.96 15.07
N VAL A 306 -6.00 22.29 14.21
CA VAL A 306 -5.53 21.83 12.89
C VAL A 306 -6.67 21.84 11.89
N ASP A 307 -6.42 22.37 10.68
CA ASP A 307 -7.41 22.31 9.60
C ASP A 307 -7.47 20.92 8.94
N PHE A 308 -8.55 20.65 8.21
CA PHE A 308 -8.77 19.37 7.52
C PHE A 308 -7.62 18.96 6.59
N LYS A 309 -7.07 19.89 5.81
CA LYS A 309 -6.06 19.58 4.80
C LYS A 309 -4.76 19.17 5.49
N THR A 310 -4.35 19.93 6.49
CA THR A 310 -3.16 19.62 7.30
C THR A 310 -3.33 18.29 8.04
N PHE A 311 -4.50 18.05 8.64
CA PHE A 311 -4.76 16.82 9.37
C PHE A 311 -4.84 15.59 8.46
N LYS A 312 -5.49 15.72 7.29
CA LYS A 312 -5.49 14.68 6.25
C LYS A 312 -4.07 14.29 5.84
N HIS A 313 -3.19 15.27 5.58
CA HIS A 313 -1.80 14.99 5.23
C HIS A 313 -1.03 14.28 6.35
N LEU A 314 -1.29 14.63 7.62
CA LEU A 314 -0.73 13.91 8.76
C LEU A 314 -1.17 12.44 8.77
N LEU A 315 -2.46 12.17 8.57
CA LEU A 315 -3.03 10.81 8.51
C LEU A 315 -2.48 10.01 7.32
N GLU A 316 -2.32 10.65 6.16
CA GLU A 316 -1.70 10.05 4.97
C GLU A 316 -0.26 9.61 5.28
N ARG A 317 0.55 10.50 5.87
CA ARG A 317 1.93 10.18 6.27
C ARG A 317 1.98 9.07 7.31
N LEU A 318 1.08 9.10 8.28
CA LEU A 318 0.99 8.07 9.32
C LEU A 318 0.69 6.70 8.73
N PHE A 319 -0.23 6.61 7.78
CA PHE A 319 -0.61 5.36 7.13
C PHE A 319 0.58 4.72 6.38
N LEU A 320 1.47 5.57 5.85
CA LEU A 320 2.65 5.19 5.07
C LEU A 320 3.83 4.69 5.92
N LEU A 321 3.84 4.91 7.24
CA LEU A 321 4.91 4.43 8.10
C LEU A 321 4.88 2.90 8.17
N SER A 322 6.05 2.27 8.03
CA SER A 322 6.16 0.81 8.07
C SER A 322 5.74 0.28 9.43
N SER A 323 5.03 -0.84 9.41
CA SER A 323 4.44 -1.47 10.59
C SER A 323 5.43 -2.43 11.27
N ASP A 324 6.74 -2.30 10.98
CA ASP A 324 7.81 -3.26 11.33
C ASP A 324 7.98 -3.52 12.84
N LYS A 325 7.27 -2.76 13.68
CA LYS A 325 7.22 -2.94 15.14
C LYS A 325 5.81 -2.88 15.75
N MET A 326 4.75 -2.88 14.95
CA MET A 326 3.40 -2.95 15.52
C MET A 326 3.15 -4.37 15.99
N ARG A 327 3.03 -4.58 17.31
CA ARG A 327 2.58 -5.84 17.89
C ARG A 327 1.23 -6.17 17.24
N THR A 328 1.19 -7.22 16.41
CA THR A 328 -0.07 -7.83 16.02
C THR A 328 -0.76 -8.25 17.31
N GLN A 329 -1.88 -7.59 17.63
CA GLN A 329 -2.70 -7.97 18.77
C GLN A 329 -3.12 -9.42 18.53
N LYS A 330 -2.82 -10.29 19.50
CA LYS A 330 -3.16 -11.71 19.40
C LYS A 330 -4.67 -11.84 19.24
N GLN A 331 -5.10 -12.46 18.15
CA GLN A 331 -6.52 -12.70 17.88
C GLN A 331 -6.99 -13.90 18.71
N LEU A 332 -8.12 -13.75 19.39
CA LEU A 332 -8.72 -14.81 20.19
C LEU A 332 -9.92 -15.41 19.48
N CYS A 333 -10.15 -16.70 19.70
CA CYS A 333 -11.39 -17.38 19.30
C CYS A 333 -12.19 -17.72 20.56
N TRP A 334 -13.30 -17.03 20.76
CA TRP A 334 -14.20 -17.16 21.91
C TRP A 334 -15.29 -18.19 21.66
N GLU A 335 -15.51 -19.11 22.58
CA GLU A 335 -16.59 -20.10 22.49
C GLU A 335 -17.87 -19.60 23.16
N VAL A 336 -18.90 -19.30 22.38
CA VAL A 336 -20.17 -18.77 22.87
C VAL A 336 -21.24 -19.88 22.87
N PRO A 337 -21.77 -20.28 24.04
CA PRO A 337 -22.85 -21.26 24.10
C PRO A 337 -24.16 -20.64 23.62
N VAL A 338 -24.89 -21.37 22.78
CA VAL A 338 -26.18 -20.94 22.22
C VAL A 338 -27.18 -22.08 22.31
N CYS A 339 -28.34 -21.79 22.90
CA CYS A 339 -29.48 -22.68 22.89
C CYS A 339 -30.41 -22.35 21.73
N TYR A 340 -30.66 -23.33 20.88
CA TYR A 340 -31.53 -23.22 19.70
C TYR A 340 -32.92 -23.82 19.97
N ASP A 341 -33.31 -23.97 21.24
CA ASP A 341 -34.66 -24.42 21.60
C ASP A 341 -35.71 -23.48 21.00
N LYS A 342 -36.87 -24.02 20.61
CA LYS A 342 -37.98 -23.27 20.00
C LYS A 342 -38.46 -22.07 20.84
N SER A 343 -38.27 -22.11 22.16
CA SER A 343 -38.58 -20.98 23.05
C SER A 343 -37.65 -19.77 22.84
N PHE A 344 -36.46 -20.00 22.29
CA PHE A 344 -35.47 -18.97 21.97
C PHE A 344 -35.36 -18.69 20.47
N GLY A 345 -35.30 -19.75 19.65
CA GLY A 345 -35.15 -19.68 18.19
C GLY A 345 -36.47 -19.42 17.47
N ILE A 346 -37.13 -18.32 17.79
CA ILE A 346 -38.49 -17.98 17.33
C ILE A 346 -38.65 -17.80 15.81
N ASP A 347 -37.55 -17.73 15.05
CA ASP A 347 -37.56 -17.67 13.58
C ASP A 347 -36.96 -18.91 12.90
N LEU A 348 -36.61 -19.96 13.65
CA LEU A 348 -35.99 -21.16 13.08
C LEU A 348 -36.89 -21.84 12.05
N GLU A 349 -38.18 -21.96 12.32
CA GLU A 349 -39.15 -22.55 11.40
C GLU A 349 -39.30 -21.71 10.11
N GLU A 350 -39.31 -20.38 10.22
CA GLU A 350 -39.39 -19.48 9.07
C GLU A 350 -38.15 -19.63 8.17
N ILE A 351 -36.95 -19.68 8.77
CA ILE A 351 -35.69 -19.87 8.04
C ILE A 351 -35.64 -21.25 7.39
N ALA A 352 -36.05 -22.30 8.12
CA ALA A 352 -36.11 -23.67 7.63
C ALA A 352 -36.95 -23.79 6.36
N GLN A 353 -38.15 -23.19 6.38
CA GLN A 353 -39.06 -23.19 5.24
C GLN A 353 -38.49 -22.40 4.05
N LYS A 354 -38.02 -21.17 4.29
CA LYS A 354 -37.50 -20.30 3.22
C LYS A 354 -36.26 -20.86 2.56
N ASN A 355 -35.34 -21.41 3.34
CA ASN A 355 -34.05 -21.87 2.86
C ASN A 355 -34.03 -23.36 2.51
N LYS A 356 -35.16 -24.05 2.68
CA LYS A 356 -35.34 -25.49 2.41
C LYS A 356 -34.32 -26.34 3.18
N LEU A 357 -34.17 -26.04 4.47
CA LEU A 357 -33.28 -26.72 5.39
C LEU A 357 -34.07 -27.25 6.59
N SER A 358 -33.65 -28.36 7.17
CA SER A 358 -34.10 -28.74 8.51
C SER A 358 -33.49 -27.84 9.59
N ILE A 359 -34.14 -27.73 10.74
CA ILE A 359 -33.62 -26.98 11.89
C ILE A 359 -32.24 -27.54 12.32
N THR A 360 -32.07 -28.87 12.30
CA THR A 360 -30.79 -29.52 12.60
C THR A 360 -29.68 -29.09 11.64
N GLU A 361 -30.00 -28.96 10.34
CA GLU A 361 -29.04 -28.43 9.37
C GLU A 361 -28.72 -26.96 9.63
N ILE A 362 -29.71 -26.13 9.97
CA ILE A 362 -29.48 -24.73 10.33
C ILE A 362 -28.49 -24.63 11.49
N ILE A 363 -28.73 -25.38 12.57
CA ILE A 363 -27.86 -25.39 13.75
C ILE A 363 -26.45 -25.86 13.38
N LYS A 364 -26.32 -26.92 12.58
CA LYS A 364 -25.03 -27.43 12.11
C LYS A 364 -24.28 -26.38 11.29
N LEU A 365 -24.97 -25.73 10.35
CA LEU A 365 -24.38 -24.70 9.49
C LEU A 365 -24.01 -23.44 10.28
N HIS A 366 -24.77 -23.08 11.31
CA HIS A 366 -24.50 -21.91 12.14
C HIS A 366 -23.42 -22.16 13.19
N THR A 367 -23.23 -23.40 13.63
CA THR A 367 -22.18 -23.73 14.62
C THR A 367 -20.88 -24.17 13.98
N ALA A 368 -20.85 -24.51 12.68
CA ALA A 368 -19.64 -24.95 11.98
C ALA A 368 -18.55 -23.85 11.80
N PRO A 369 -18.85 -22.60 11.40
CA PRO A 369 -17.83 -21.59 11.15
C PRO A 369 -17.15 -21.06 12.43
N LYS A 370 -15.99 -20.42 12.25
CA LYS A 370 -15.45 -19.43 13.19
C LYS A 370 -15.76 -18.06 12.61
N TYR A 371 -16.60 -17.30 13.29
CA TYR A 371 -17.10 -16.03 12.77
C TYR A 371 -16.16 -14.89 13.13
N LYS A 372 -15.72 -14.11 12.13
CA LYS A 372 -14.88 -12.94 12.37
C LYS A 372 -15.71 -11.81 12.97
N VAL A 373 -15.23 -11.20 14.05
CA VAL A 373 -15.80 -9.97 14.63
C VAL A 373 -15.34 -8.79 13.78
N PHE A 374 -16.25 -8.20 13.00
CA PHE A 374 -15.93 -7.09 12.11
C PHE A 374 -16.09 -5.72 12.78
N SER A 375 -17.11 -5.58 13.61
CA SER A 375 -17.33 -4.36 14.39
C SER A 375 -18.17 -4.67 15.63
N ILE A 376 -18.14 -3.75 16.58
CA ILE A 376 -18.93 -3.79 17.80
C ILE A 376 -19.67 -2.45 17.89
N GLY A 377 -21.00 -2.46 17.98
CA GLY A 377 -21.78 -1.20 17.93
C GLY A 377 -23.25 -1.39 17.61
N PHE A 378 -24.00 -0.32 17.31
CA PHE A 378 -25.48 -0.22 17.34
C PHE A 378 -26.06 -0.31 18.76
N LEU A 379 -25.66 -1.33 19.52
CA LEU A 379 -25.81 -1.39 20.98
C LEU A 379 -24.42 -1.64 21.59
N PRO A 380 -24.12 -1.10 22.78
CA PRO A 380 -22.86 -1.41 23.45
C PRO A 380 -22.69 -2.94 23.61
N GLY A 381 -21.63 -3.48 23.00
CA GLY A 381 -21.31 -4.91 22.99
C GLY A 381 -22.03 -5.77 21.94
N PHE A 382 -22.80 -5.19 21.01
CA PHE A 382 -23.40 -5.97 19.92
C PHE A 382 -22.34 -6.31 18.89
N LEU A 383 -22.17 -7.60 18.61
CA LEU A 383 -21.13 -8.11 17.73
C LEU A 383 -21.67 -8.28 16.30
N TYR A 384 -21.05 -7.63 15.33
CA TYR A 384 -21.29 -7.89 13.91
C TYR A 384 -20.34 -8.97 13.40
N LEU A 385 -20.90 -10.15 13.11
CA LEU A 385 -20.12 -11.35 12.81
C LEU A 385 -20.26 -11.72 11.33
N GLY A 386 -19.12 -11.93 10.66
CA GLY A 386 -19.06 -12.39 9.28
C GLY A 386 -18.55 -13.82 9.14
N GLY A 387 -18.77 -14.42 7.96
CA GLY A 387 -18.47 -15.83 7.69
C GLY A 387 -19.69 -16.76 7.76
N LEU A 388 -20.90 -16.21 7.65
CA LEU A 388 -22.13 -16.99 7.57
C LEU A 388 -22.17 -17.86 6.30
N ASP A 389 -22.56 -19.11 6.44
CA ASP A 389 -22.79 -20.01 5.30
C ASP A 389 -23.91 -19.42 4.42
N GLN A 390 -23.67 -19.34 3.10
CA GLN A 390 -24.59 -18.72 2.15
C GLN A 390 -25.98 -19.37 2.15
N ARG A 391 -26.10 -20.64 2.54
CA ARG A 391 -27.39 -21.33 2.66
C ARG A 391 -28.24 -20.80 3.81
N LEU A 392 -27.64 -20.11 4.79
CA LEU A 392 -28.34 -19.47 5.89
C LEU A 392 -28.74 -18.02 5.60
N HIS A 393 -28.40 -17.50 4.42
CA HIS A 393 -28.77 -16.13 4.03
C HIS A 393 -30.28 -15.90 4.20
N ILE A 394 -30.64 -14.87 4.94
CA ILE A 394 -32.02 -14.42 5.06
C ILE A 394 -32.06 -12.93 5.39
N ASP A 395 -32.91 -12.19 4.68
CA ASP A 395 -33.05 -10.75 4.94
C ASP A 395 -33.61 -10.47 6.33
N ARG A 396 -33.26 -9.28 6.83
CA ARG A 396 -33.87 -8.72 8.04
C ARG A 396 -35.39 -8.58 7.84
N LYS A 397 -36.14 -8.71 8.92
CA LYS A 397 -37.57 -8.39 8.91
C LYS A 397 -37.77 -6.92 8.51
N SER A 398 -38.71 -6.70 7.59
CA SER A 398 -39.07 -5.37 7.11
C SER A 398 -39.63 -4.48 8.22
N THR A 399 -40.36 -5.08 9.17
CA THR A 399 -40.80 -4.42 10.41
C THR A 399 -40.01 -5.02 11.58
N PRO A 400 -39.12 -4.25 12.23
CA PRO A 400 -38.40 -4.70 13.42
C PRO A 400 -39.35 -5.08 14.56
N ARG A 401 -38.99 -6.12 15.32
CA ARG A 401 -39.65 -6.42 16.60
C ARG A 401 -39.36 -5.30 17.59
N LEU A 402 -40.34 -4.99 18.44
CA LEU A 402 -40.18 -4.02 19.53
C LEU A 402 -39.29 -4.54 20.65
N ASP A 403 -39.25 -5.86 20.84
CA ASP A 403 -38.45 -6.50 21.89
C ASP A 403 -37.79 -7.77 21.36
N VAL A 404 -36.47 -7.71 21.22
CA VAL A 404 -35.56 -8.84 21.05
C VAL A 404 -34.83 -8.99 22.36
N LYS A 405 -34.90 -10.19 22.97
CA LYS A 405 -34.34 -10.44 24.31
C LYS A 405 -32.81 -10.34 24.31
N LYS A 406 -32.26 -9.90 25.43
CA LYS A 406 -30.83 -10.04 25.75
C LYS A 406 -30.36 -11.48 25.48
N GLY A 407 -29.15 -11.62 24.94
CA GLY A 407 -28.53 -12.89 24.59
C GLY A 407 -29.00 -13.46 23.26
N ALA A 408 -30.04 -12.90 22.64
CA ALA A 408 -30.57 -13.42 21.38
C ALA A 408 -29.50 -13.42 20.30
N VAL A 409 -29.38 -14.55 19.60
CA VAL A 409 -28.52 -14.74 18.45
C VAL A 409 -29.41 -14.70 17.22
N GLY A 410 -29.02 -13.89 16.23
CA GLY A 410 -29.83 -13.72 15.03
C GLY A 410 -29.02 -13.64 13.75
N ILE A 411 -29.72 -13.82 12.63
CA ILE A 411 -29.21 -13.67 11.27
C ILE A 411 -29.87 -12.46 10.60
N GLY A 412 -29.07 -11.68 9.88
CA GLY A 412 -29.52 -10.54 9.09
C GLY A 412 -28.69 -10.40 7.82
N GLY A 413 -29.28 -10.72 6.67
CA GLY A 413 -28.56 -10.85 5.41
C GLY A 413 -27.51 -11.96 5.48
N MET A 414 -26.27 -11.62 5.15
CA MET A 414 -25.10 -12.52 5.20
C MET A 414 -24.35 -12.49 6.54
N GLN A 415 -24.97 -11.99 7.61
CA GLN A 415 -24.31 -11.82 8.91
C GLN A 415 -25.07 -12.52 10.02
N THR A 416 -24.34 -12.92 11.06
CA THR A 416 -24.89 -13.31 12.36
C THR A 416 -24.46 -12.31 13.43
N GLY A 417 -25.17 -12.26 14.54
CA GLY A 417 -24.95 -11.25 15.58
C GLY A 417 -25.65 -11.60 16.87
N ILE A 418 -25.24 -10.93 17.96
CA ILE A 418 -25.71 -11.23 19.32
C ILE A 418 -26.16 -9.95 20.00
N TYR A 419 -27.38 -9.97 20.55
CA TYR A 419 -27.97 -8.84 21.25
C TYR A 419 -27.46 -8.80 22.71
N PRO A 420 -26.65 -7.80 23.10
CA PRO A 420 -26.05 -7.74 24.44
C PRO A 420 -27.06 -7.29 25.51
N LYS A 421 -28.18 -6.69 25.09
CA LYS A 421 -29.29 -6.22 25.92
C LYS A 421 -30.59 -6.32 25.14
N SER A 422 -31.72 -6.30 25.86
CA SER A 422 -33.02 -6.28 25.20
C SER A 422 -33.25 -4.96 24.46
N SER A 423 -33.70 -5.03 23.21
CA SER A 423 -33.94 -3.87 22.37
C SER A 423 -34.86 -4.19 21.19
N PRO A 424 -35.39 -3.19 20.48
CA PRO A 424 -35.96 -3.42 19.17
C PRO A 424 -34.91 -3.98 18.20
N GLY A 425 -35.33 -4.82 17.25
CA GLY A 425 -34.42 -5.50 16.33
C GLY A 425 -35.13 -6.17 15.15
N GLY A 426 -34.50 -6.12 13.98
CA GLY A 426 -35.04 -6.71 12.74
C GLY A 426 -34.35 -8.00 12.31
N TRP A 427 -33.48 -8.57 13.14
CA TRP A 427 -32.77 -9.81 12.78
C TRP A 427 -33.67 -11.02 13.04
N GLN A 428 -33.48 -12.08 12.25
CA GLN A 428 -34.18 -13.34 12.41
C GLN A 428 -33.52 -14.12 13.55
N ILE A 429 -34.25 -14.38 14.64
CA ILE A 429 -33.70 -14.91 15.88
C ILE A 429 -33.69 -16.44 15.85
N ILE A 430 -32.51 -17.02 16.00
CA ILE A 430 -32.26 -18.46 15.86
C ILE A 430 -31.94 -19.15 17.18
N GLY A 431 -31.65 -18.40 18.23
CA GLY A 431 -31.35 -18.96 19.55
C GLY A 431 -31.01 -17.88 20.56
N ASN A 432 -30.56 -18.29 21.75
CA ASN A 432 -30.16 -17.38 22.80
C ASN A 432 -28.90 -17.89 23.54
N SER A 433 -28.03 -16.97 23.93
CA SER A 433 -26.86 -17.22 24.75
C SER A 433 -27.05 -16.65 26.16
N PRO A 434 -26.74 -17.42 27.22
CA PRO A 434 -26.93 -16.99 28.61
C PRO A 434 -25.86 -15.99 29.10
N LEU A 435 -24.92 -15.58 28.23
CA LEU A 435 -23.78 -14.76 28.63
C LEU A 435 -24.10 -13.27 28.75
N ASN A 436 -23.28 -12.57 29.52
CA ASN A 436 -23.21 -11.12 29.56
C ASN A 436 -22.16 -10.63 28.55
N PHE A 437 -22.61 -9.98 27.48
CA PHE A 437 -21.73 -9.52 26.39
C PHE A 437 -21.17 -8.10 26.59
N PHE A 438 -21.78 -7.34 27.52
CA PHE A 438 -21.38 -5.98 27.81
C PHE A 438 -21.54 -5.64 29.29
N ASP A 439 -20.52 -5.05 29.90
CA ASP A 439 -20.55 -4.48 31.24
C ASP A 439 -19.79 -3.15 31.27
N VAL A 440 -20.50 -2.05 31.48
CA VAL A 440 -19.90 -0.70 31.51
C VAL A 440 -18.94 -0.49 32.69
N PHE A 441 -19.07 -1.29 33.76
CA PHE A 441 -18.24 -1.17 34.95
C PHE A 441 -16.98 -2.04 34.90
N SER A 442 -16.87 -2.93 33.91
CA SER A 442 -15.69 -3.75 33.68
C SER A 442 -14.55 -2.94 33.04
N GLU A 443 -13.31 -3.26 33.43
CA GLU A 443 -12.10 -2.72 32.80
C GLU A 443 -12.03 -3.05 31.29
N LYS A 444 -12.65 -4.18 30.89
CA LYS A 444 -12.91 -4.54 29.50
C LYS A 444 -14.41 -4.69 29.29
N PRO A 445 -15.10 -3.63 28.85
CA PRO A 445 -16.56 -3.65 28.78
C PRO A 445 -17.15 -4.70 27.83
N CYS A 446 -16.39 -5.13 26.83
CA CYS A 446 -16.73 -6.26 25.97
C CYS A 446 -15.54 -7.23 25.96
N PHE A 447 -15.81 -8.53 26.01
CA PHE A 447 -14.76 -9.56 26.04
C PHE A 447 -14.05 -9.71 24.68
N ALA A 448 -14.75 -9.46 23.57
CA ALA A 448 -14.23 -9.61 22.23
C ALA A 448 -13.80 -8.27 21.64
N ASN A 449 -12.78 -8.30 20.77
CA ASN A 449 -12.35 -7.16 19.98
C ASN A 449 -12.66 -7.37 18.49
N PRO A 450 -12.86 -6.31 17.71
CA PRO A 450 -12.79 -6.37 16.25
C PRO A 450 -11.48 -7.05 15.81
N GLY A 451 -11.58 -8.08 14.97
CA GLY A 451 -10.44 -8.94 14.63
C GLY A 451 -10.45 -10.29 15.35
N ASP A 452 -11.13 -10.44 16.48
CA ASP A 452 -11.33 -11.75 17.13
C ASP A 452 -12.28 -12.64 16.32
N PHE A 453 -12.43 -13.87 16.78
CA PHE A 453 -13.37 -14.84 16.26
C PHE A 453 -14.36 -15.30 17.34
N ILE A 454 -15.60 -15.57 16.94
CA ILE A 454 -16.63 -16.22 17.75
C ILE A 454 -16.89 -17.62 17.17
N LYS A 455 -16.84 -18.64 18.01
CA LYS A 455 -17.27 -20.00 17.70
C LYS A 455 -18.53 -20.29 18.49
N PHE A 456 -19.66 -20.46 17.81
CA PHE A 456 -20.89 -20.85 18.49
C PHE A 456 -20.88 -22.34 18.82
N VAL A 457 -21.25 -22.66 20.05
CA VAL A 457 -21.39 -24.04 20.55
C VAL A 457 -22.85 -24.27 20.90
N SER A 458 -23.47 -25.28 20.29
CA SER A 458 -24.86 -25.64 20.60
C SER A 458 -24.93 -26.26 21.99
N VAL A 459 -25.86 -25.76 22.81
CA VAL A 459 -26.16 -26.32 24.14
C VAL A 459 -27.65 -26.64 24.24
N THR A 460 -27.96 -27.64 25.06
CA THR A 460 -29.34 -27.99 25.42
C THR A 460 -29.96 -26.92 26.31
N LEU A 461 -31.29 -26.95 26.46
CA LEU A 461 -32.01 -26.02 27.33
C LEU A 461 -31.58 -26.17 28.82
N ALA A 462 -31.33 -27.39 29.28
CA ALA A 462 -30.85 -27.64 30.63
C ALA A 462 -29.45 -27.05 30.86
N GLU A 463 -28.53 -27.21 29.90
CA GLU A 463 -27.19 -26.61 29.95
C GLU A 463 -27.25 -25.08 29.90
N TYR A 464 -28.15 -24.51 29.10
CA TYR A 464 -28.37 -23.06 29.06
C TYR A 464 -28.70 -22.51 30.46
N HIS A 465 -29.67 -23.12 31.16
CA HIS A 465 -30.06 -22.67 32.51
C HIS A 465 -28.92 -22.82 33.51
N LYS A 466 -28.20 -23.95 33.48
CA LYS A 466 -27.01 -24.16 34.32
C LYS A 466 -25.93 -23.10 34.09
N ILE A 467 -25.67 -22.75 32.82
CA ILE A 467 -24.70 -21.70 32.49
C ILE A 467 -25.23 -20.33 32.94
N SER A 468 -26.52 -20.05 32.76
CA SER A 468 -27.15 -18.79 33.18
C SER A 468 -27.03 -18.56 34.69
N GLU A 469 -27.24 -19.60 35.49
CA GLU A 469 -27.03 -19.56 36.96
C GLU A 469 -25.56 -19.26 37.28
N ALA A 470 -24.62 -20.00 36.67
CA ALA A 470 -23.19 -19.78 36.88
C ALA A 470 -22.72 -18.38 36.45
N VAL A 471 -23.29 -17.81 35.39
CA VAL A 471 -23.02 -16.43 34.95
C VAL A 471 -23.56 -15.42 35.95
N SER A 472 -24.77 -15.64 36.49
CA SER A 472 -25.36 -14.79 37.52
C SER A 472 -24.55 -14.79 38.81
N ASP A 473 -23.99 -15.94 39.18
CA ASP A 473 -23.17 -16.12 40.38
C ASP A 473 -21.71 -15.66 40.19
N GLY A 474 -21.32 -15.23 38.98
CA GLY A 474 -19.94 -14.84 38.65
C GLY A 474 -18.95 -16.01 38.55
N ASN A 475 -19.45 -17.26 38.51
CA ASN A 475 -18.64 -18.50 38.49
C ASN A 475 -18.42 -19.06 37.08
N TYR A 476 -18.86 -18.35 36.04
CA TYR A 476 -18.67 -18.77 34.65
C TYR A 476 -17.47 -18.06 34.00
N THR A 477 -16.51 -18.84 33.51
CA THR A 477 -15.39 -18.33 32.72
C THR A 477 -15.58 -18.66 31.24
N LEU A 478 -15.57 -17.64 30.39
CA LEU A 478 -15.67 -17.81 28.95
C LEU A 478 -14.40 -18.43 28.37
N LYS A 479 -14.52 -19.52 27.61
CA LYS A 479 -13.39 -20.17 26.97
C LYS A 479 -12.90 -19.37 25.77
N SER A 480 -11.59 -19.25 25.64
CA SER A 480 -10.92 -18.71 24.45
C SER A 480 -9.66 -19.50 24.11
N THR A 481 -9.30 -19.49 22.83
CA THR A 481 -8.03 -20.01 22.32
C THR A 481 -7.34 -18.95 21.46
N GLU A 482 -6.01 -18.87 21.53
CA GLU A 482 -5.24 -18.03 20.60
C GLU A 482 -5.36 -18.60 19.19
N VAL A 483 -5.64 -17.73 18.22
CA VAL A 483 -5.65 -18.09 16.80
C VAL A 483 -4.22 -17.87 16.29
N CYS A 484 -3.53 -18.96 15.95
CA CYS A 484 -2.18 -18.93 15.36
C CYS A 484 -2.15 -18.18 14.02
#